data_AF-A0A379WLZ8-F1
#
_entry.id   AF-A0A379WLZ8-F1
#
_cell.length_a   1.000
_cell.length_b   1.000
_cell.length_c   1.000
_cell.angle_alpha   90.00
_cell.angle_beta   90.00
_cell.angle_gamma   90.00
#
_symmetry.space_group_name_H-M   'P 1'
#
loop_
_entity.id
_entity.type
_entity.pdbx_description
1 polymer ?
#
loop_
_entity_poly.entity_id
_entity_poly.type
_entity_poly.pdbx_seq_one_letter_code
_entity_poly.pdbx_strand_id
1 'polypeptide(L)' 'MIDEFQDTDPQQYRIFRRIWRHQPDTALLLIGDPKQAIYAFRGADIFTYMKARSEVSAHYTLDTNWRSAPGW' A
#
# COMPACT_ATOMS: atom_id res chain seq x y z
N MET A 1 -2.50 -1.60 10.50
CA MET A 1 -3.08 -1.18 9.21
C MET A 1 -2.36 0.08 8.78
N ILE A 2 -1.95 0.16 7.51
CA ILE A 2 -1.27 1.30 6.92
C ILE A 2 -2.14 1.79 5.77
N ASP A 3 -2.55 3.04 5.83
CA ASP A 3 -3.34 3.71 4.78
C ASP A 3 -2.42 4.60 3.92
N GLU A 4 -2.87 4.96 2.71
CA GLU A 4 -2.08 5.71 1.72
C GLU A 4 -0.69 5.08 1.46
N PHE A 5 -0.64 3.75 1.44
CA PHE A 5 0.62 3.00 1.37
C PHE A 5 1.45 3.31 0.11
N GLN A 6 0.83 3.79 -0.96
CA GLN A 6 1.52 4.21 -2.18
C GLN A 6 2.44 5.42 -1.98
N ASP A 7 2.23 6.24 -0.95
CA ASP A 7 3.04 7.41 -0.63
C ASP A 7 4.13 7.11 0.42
N THR A 8 4.32 5.84 0.76
CA THR A 8 5.32 5.39 1.74
C THR A 8 6.73 5.34 1.14
N ASP A 9 7.74 5.66 1.95
CA ASP A 9 9.15 5.56 1.57
C ASP A 9 9.79 4.20 1.96
N PRO A 10 10.93 3.81 1.35
CA PRO A 10 11.58 2.52 1.62
C PRO A 10 11.99 2.32 3.09
N GLN A 11 12.30 3.39 3.84
CA GLN A 11 12.68 3.31 5.25
C GLN A 11 11.47 2.99 6.12
N GLN A 12 10.36 3.67 5.90
CA GLN A 12 9.08 3.38 6.56
C GLN A 12 8.67 1.93 6.31
N TYR A 13 8.68 1.48 5.05
CA TYR A 13 8.35 0.10 4.72
C TYR A 13 9.27 -0.91 5.43
N ARG A 14 10.58 -0.63 5.54
CA ARG A 14 11.52 -1.49 6.26
C ARG A 14 11.20 -1.61 7.76
N ILE A 15 10.76 -0.53 8.40
CA ILE A 15 10.34 -0.54 9.81
C ILE A 15 9.10 -1.44 9.97
N PHE A 16 8.07 -1.22 9.16
CA PHE A 16 6.84 -2.01 9.20
C PHE A 16 7.14 -3.50 8.94
N ARG A 17 7.90 -3.77 7.89
CA ARG A 17 8.34 -5.13 7.59
C ARG A 17 9.10 -5.76 8.74
N ARG A 18 9.97 -5.03 9.46
CA ARG A 18 10.74 -5.61 10.56
C ARG A 18 9.85 -5.98 11.77
N ILE A 19 8.82 -5.19 12.05
CA ILE A 19 7.95 -5.38 13.21
C ILE A 19 6.94 -6.50 12.97
N TRP A 20 6.33 -6.56 11.77
CA TRP A 20 5.18 -7.44 11.51
C TRP A 20 5.50 -8.69 10.67
N ARG A 21 6.67 -8.78 10.03
CA ARG A 21 7.01 -9.96 9.20
C ARG A 21 7.28 -11.18 10.08
N HIS A 22 6.57 -12.28 9.80
CA HIS A 22 6.66 -13.57 10.50
C HIS A 22 6.24 -13.57 11.98
N GLN A 23 5.36 -12.63 12.37
CA GLN A 23 4.73 -12.66 13.69
C GLN A 23 3.45 -13.50 13.62
N PRO A 24 3.40 -14.70 14.24
CA PRO A 24 2.16 -15.46 14.38
C PRO A 24 1.09 -14.59 15.06
N ASP A 25 -0.18 -14.79 14.71
CA ASP A 25 -1.33 -14.08 15.31
C ASP A 25 -1.39 -12.56 15.05
N THR A 26 -0.62 -12.04 14.09
CA THR A 26 -0.71 -10.65 13.66
C THR A 26 -1.04 -10.51 12.17
N ALA A 27 -1.74 -9.44 11.81
CA ALA A 27 -2.06 -9.11 10.42
C ALA A 27 -1.54 -7.72 10.06
N LEU A 28 -0.78 -7.64 8.96
CA LEU A 28 -0.37 -6.37 8.35
C LEU A 28 -1.26 -6.08 7.15
N LEU A 29 -2.18 -5.14 7.33
CA LEU A 29 -3.05 -4.61 6.27
C LEU A 29 -2.38 -3.38 5.65
N LEU A 30 -2.13 -3.42 4.34
CA LEU A 30 -1.59 -2.33 3.53
C LEU A 30 -2.68 -1.87 2.56
N ILE A 31 -3.15 -0.63 2.71
CA ILE A 31 -4.24 -0.04 1.94
C ILE A 31 -3.67 1.13 1.14
N GLY A 32 -4.05 1.21 -0.13
CA GLY A 32 -3.61 2.29 -1.02
C GLY A 32 -3.95 2.00 -2.48
N ASP A 33 -3.90 3.04 -3.32
CA ASP A 33 -4.07 2.94 -4.77
C ASP A 33 -2.77 3.35 -5.48
N PRO A 34 -2.07 2.44 -6.18
CA PRO A 34 -0.84 2.78 -6.90
C PRO A 34 -1.08 3.81 -8.02
N LYS A 35 -2.31 3.96 -8.51
CA LYS A 35 -2.67 4.98 -9.50
C LYS A 35 -2.68 6.39 -8.92
N GLN A 36 -2.71 6.54 -7.59
CA GLN A 36 -2.69 7.83 -6.89
C GLN A 36 -1.30 8.20 -6.36
N ALA A 37 -0.25 7.45 -6.68
CA ALA A 37 1.12 7.73 -6.24
C ALA A 37 1.70 8.95 -6.99
N ILE A 38 1.38 10.16 -6.51
CA ILE A 38 1.78 11.43 -7.14
C ILE A 38 2.94 12.14 -6.42
N TYR A 39 3.36 11.64 -5.25
CA TYR A 39 4.38 12.28 -4.40
C TYR A 39 5.83 11.80 -4.64
N ALA A 40 6.16 11.29 -5.82
CA ALA A 40 7.52 10.83 -6.15
C ALA A 40 8.60 11.91 -5.87
N PHE A 41 8.26 13.19 -6.08
CA PHE A 41 9.15 14.33 -5.80
C PHE A 41 9.45 14.58 -4.31
N ARG A 42 8.69 13.96 -3.39
CA ARG A 42 8.90 14.04 -1.93
C ARG A 42 9.53 12.77 -1.34
N GLY A 43 9.98 11.84 -2.17
CA GLY A 43 10.63 10.61 -1.74
C GLY A 43 9.70 9.42 -1.54
N ALA A 44 8.41 9.54 -1.88
CA ALA A 44 7.54 8.37 -2.02
C ALA A 44 8.05 7.49 -3.16
N ASP A 45 8.10 6.18 -2.93
CA ASP A 45 8.69 5.24 -3.88
C ASP A 45 7.68 4.18 -4.29
N ILE A 46 7.14 4.30 -5.51
CA ILE A 46 6.24 3.31 -6.08
C ILE A 46 6.90 1.92 -6.19
N PHE A 47 8.23 1.83 -6.29
CA PHE A 47 8.93 0.54 -6.27
C PHE A 47 8.84 -0.14 -4.90
N THR A 48 8.75 0.63 -3.81
CA THR A 48 8.50 0.10 -2.47
C THR A 48 7.11 -0.55 -2.39
N TYR A 49 6.10 0.09 -2.97
CA TYR A 49 4.77 -0.50 -3.11
C TYR A 49 4.82 -1.79 -3.95
N MET A 50 5.46 -1.77 -5.12
CA MET A 50 5.56 -2.94 -6.00
C MET A 50 6.29 -4.11 -5.33
N LYS A 51 7.36 -3.83 -4.58
CA LYS A 51 8.08 -4.82 -3.79
C LYS A 51 7.20 -5.41 -2.71
N ALA A 52 6.54 -4.57 -1.92
CA ALA A 52 5.63 -5.03 -0.87
C ALA A 52 4.50 -5.90 -1.44
N ARG A 53 3.94 -5.49 -2.58
CA ARG A 53 2.94 -6.26 -3.31
C ARG A 53 3.46 -7.63 -3.76
N SER A 54 4.71 -7.72 -4.20
CA SER A 54 5.34 -9.00 -4.59
C SER A 54 5.62 -9.93 -3.40
N GLU A 55 5.79 -9.37 -2.19
CA GLU A 55 6.07 -10.14 -0.97
C GLU A 55 4.79 -10.64 -0.26
N VAL A 56 3.62 -10.15 -0.66
CA VAL A 56 2.32 -10.50 -0.06
C VAL A 56 1.50 -11.33 -1.05
N SER A 57 1.04 -12.50 -0.64
CA SER A 57 0.26 -13.40 -1.50
C SER A 57 -1.22 -13.01 -1.63
N ALA A 58 -1.77 -12.30 -0.63
CA ALA A 58 -3.18 -11.94 -0.58
C ALA A 58 -3.40 -10.50 -1.08
N HIS A 59 -4.02 -10.34 -2.25
CA HIS A 59 -4.34 -9.04 -2.84
C HIS A 59 -5.87 -8.87 -2.87
N TYR A 60 -6.34 -7.67 -2.55
CA TYR A 60 -7.77 -7.34 -2.52
C TYR A 60 -8.01 -6.02 -3.24
N THR A 61 -9.17 -5.89 -3.88
CA THR A 61 -9.61 -4.67 -4.57
C THR A 61 -11.03 -4.31 -4.17
N LEU A 62 -11.28 -3.01 -4.00
CA LEU A 62 -12.64 -2.47 -3.85
C LEU A 62 -13.12 -2.00 -5.21
N ASP A 63 -14.15 -2.64 -5.74
CA ASP A 63 -14.68 -2.43 -7.09
C ASP A 63 -15.74 -1.33 -7.18
N THR A 64 -16.43 -1.07 -6.07
CA THR A 64 -17.55 -0.14 -6.02
C THR A 64 -17.09 1.27 -5.64
N ASN A 65 -17.31 2.23 -6.54
CA ASN A 65 -17.12 3.66 -6.25
C ASN A 65 -18.43 4.25 -5.71
N TRP A 66 -18.41 4.74 -4.47
CA TRP A 66 -19.56 5.36 -3.81
C TRP A 66 -19.59 6.89 -3.91
N ARG A 67 -18.55 7.52 -4.46
CA ARG A 67 -18.35 8.98 -4.48
C ARG A 67 -18.76 9.62 -5.81
N SER A 68 -18.64 8.90 -6.92
CA SER A 68 -18.82 9.44 -8.27
C SER A 68 -20.13 9.00 -8.90
N ALA A 69 -20.74 9.87 -9.71
CA ALA A 69 -21.84 9.51 -10.59
C ALA A 69 -21.32 8.70 -11.80
N PRO A 70 -22.14 7.80 -12.39
CA PRO A 70 -21.78 7.14 -13.64
C PRO A 70 -21.53 8.18 -14.76
N GLY A 71 -20.55 7.89 -15.62
CA GLY A 71 -20.24 8.75 -16.77
C GLY A 71 -21.41 8.79 -17.76
N TRP A 72 -21.69 9.98 -18.28
CA TRP A 72 -22.68 10.22 -19.33
C TRP A 72 -22.16 9.79 -20.70
#